data_AF-A0A6C0CBI6-F1
#
_entry.id   AF-A0A6C0CBI6-F1
#
_cell.length_a   1.000
_cell.length_b   1.000
_cell.length_c   1.000
_cell.angle_alpha   90.00
_cell.angle_beta   90.00
_cell.angle_gamma   90.00
#
_symmetry.space_group_name_H-M   'P 1'
#
loop_
_entity.id
_entity.type
_entity.pdbx_description
1 polymer ?
#
loop_
_entity_poly.entity_id
_entity_poly.type
_entity_poly.pdbx_seq_one_letter_code
_entity_poly.pdbx_strand_id
1 'polypeptide(L)' 'MESGLMMLLHSVIIGIVLYVVMIYALKQRHVVAENRSILLAALILIYMIVFGHGLPGKVNRDLF' A
#
# COMPACT_ATOMS: atom_id res chain seq x y z
N MET A 1 -5.95 2.72 -16.31
CA MET A 1 -5.05 2.66 -15.16
C MET A 1 -4.92 4.05 -14.59
N GLU A 2 -4.90 4.20 -13.26
CA GLU A 2 -4.55 5.50 -12.67
C GLU A 2 -3.07 5.82 -12.93
N SER A 3 -2.69 7.08 -12.79
CA SER A 3 -1.27 7.47 -12.86
C SER A 3 -0.46 6.77 -11.76
N GLY A 4 0.79 6.39 -12.04
CA GLY A 4 1.69 5.79 -11.04
C GLY A 4 1.88 6.67 -9.80
N LEU A 5 1.84 7.99 -9.96
CA LEU A 5 1.88 8.93 -8.82
C LEU A 5 0.63 8.81 -7.93
N MET A 6 -0.55 8.62 -8.51
CA MET A 6 -1.77 8.39 -7.73
C MET A 6 -1.72 7.06 -7.00
N MET A 7 -1.14 6.01 -7.60
CA MET A 7 -0.94 4.71 -6.95
C MET A 7 0.02 4.79 -5.77
N LEU A 8 1.11 5.55 -5.91
CA LEU A 8 2.03 5.86 -4.82
C LEU A 8 1.27 6.55 -3.67
N LEU A 9 0.50 7.58 -3.98
CA LEU A 9 -0.28 8.34 -2.99
C LEU A 9 -1.27 7.44 -2.24
N HIS A 10 -2.00 6.57 -2.95
CA HIS A 10 -2.88 5.58 -2.34
C HIS A 10 -2.13 4.64 -1.39
N SER A 11 -1.01 4.07 -1.83
CA SER A 11 -0.22 3.15 -1.00
C SER A 11 0.31 3.82 0.28
N VAL A 12 0.70 5.10 0.19
CA VAL A 12 1.13 5.89 1.35
C VAL A 12 -0.02 6.12 2.32
N ILE A 13 -1.20 6.54 1.82
CA ILE A 13 -2.38 6.74 2.66
C ILE A 13 -2.77 5.44 3.36
N ILE A 14 -2.81 4.32 2.63
CA ILE A 14 -3.14 3.01 3.22
C ILE A 14 -2.09 2.60 4.26
N GLY A 15 -0.80 2.84 4.00
CA GLY A 15 0.27 2.61 4.96
C GLY A 15 0.09 3.38 6.28
N ILE A 16 -0.27 4.67 6.20
CA ILE A 16 -0.56 5.52 7.37
C ILE A 16 -1.76 4.97 8.15
N VAL A 17 -2.84 4.60 7.46
CA VAL A 17 -4.03 4.02 8.10
C VAL A 17 -3.68 2.71 8.80
N LEU A 18 -2.91 1.83 8.16
CA LEU A 18 -2.44 0.57 8.76
C LEU A 18 -1.60 0.82 10.02
N TYR A 19 -0.68 1.80 9.98
CA TYR A 19 0.12 2.16 11.16
C TYR A 19 -0.77 2.60 12.33
N VAL A 20 -1.72 3.51 12.09
CA VAL A 20 -2.66 4.01 13.10
C VAL A 20 -3.47 2.85 13.69
N VAL A 21 -4.01 1.95 12.86
CA VAL A 21 -4.74 0.76 13.32
C VAL A 21 -3.85 -0.14 14.18
N MET A 22 -2.60 -0.38 13.78
CA MET A 22 -1.67 -1.22 14.54
C MET A 22 -1.34 -0.64 15.92
N ILE A 23 -1.22 0.68 16.04
CA ILE A 23 -0.97 1.34 17.32
C ILE A 23 -2.24 1.33 18.19
N TYR A 24 -3.37 1.84 17.68
CA TYR A 24 -4.53 2.13 18.53
C TYR A 24 -5.49 0.95 18.70
N ALA A 25 -5.69 0.13 17.66
CA ALA A 25 -6.56 -1.04 17.76
C ALA A 25 -5.79 -2.29 18.20
N LEU A 26 -4.60 -2.52 17.65
CA LEU A 26 -3.81 -3.74 17.93
C LEU A 26 -2.77 -3.57 19.04
N LYS A 27 -2.57 -2.35 19.56
CA LYS A 27 -1.64 -2.03 20.65
C LYS A 27 -0.20 -2.51 20.41
N GLN A 28 0.26 -2.49 19.15
CA GLN A 28 1.61 -2.88 18.79
C GLN A 28 2.63 -1.81 19.21
N ARG A 29 3.89 -2.24 19.44
CA ARG A 29 5.01 -1.30 19.65
C ARG A 29 5.24 -0.45 18.40
N HIS A 30 5.59 0.82 18.58
CA HIS A 30 5.82 1.77 17.48
C HIS A 30 6.70 1.23 16.35
N VAL A 31 7.90 0.73 16.68
CA VAL A 31 8.84 0.18 15.69
C VAL A 31 8.28 -1.04 14.94
N VAL A 32 7.43 -1.84 15.59
CA VAL A 32 6.80 -3.01 14.96
C VAL A 32 5.70 -2.58 14.01
N ALA A 33 4.87 -1.63 14.43
CA ALA A 33 3.81 -1.06 13.60
C ALA A 33 4.39 -0.36 12.36
N GLU A 34 5.43 0.47 12.55
CA GLU A 34 6.12 1.19 11.48
C GLU A 34 6.69 0.24 10.42
N ASN A 35 7.54 -0.71 10.84
CA ASN A 35 8.15 -1.66 9.91
C ASN A 35 7.11 -2.49 9.14
N ARG A 36 6.04 -2.93 9.83
CA ARG A 36 4.99 -3.74 9.19
C ARG A 36 4.10 -2.92 8.28
N SER A 37 3.72 -1.70 8.65
CA SER A 37 2.88 -0.84 7.82
C SER A 37 3.61 -0.39 6.56
N ILE A 38 4.91 -0.07 6.65
CA ILE A 38 5.75 0.26 5.49
C ILE A 38 5.89 -0.94 4.56
N LEU A 39 6.16 -2.13 5.11
CA LEU A 39 6.24 -3.36 4.31
C LEU A 39 4.93 -3.64 3.56
N LEU A 40 3.79 -3.53 4.25
CA LEU A 40 2.48 -3.73 3.63
C LEU A 40 2.18 -2.65 2.57
N ALA A 41 2.52 -1.39 2.83
CA ALA A 41 2.37 -0.31 1.87
C ALA A 41 3.20 -0.55 0.60
N ALA A 42 4.43 -1.06 0.73
CA ALA A 42 5.27 -1.43 -0.42
C ALA A 42 4.65 -2.56 -1.24
N LEU A 43 4.11 -3.60 -0.58
CA LEU A 43 3.41 -4.69 -1.27
C LEU A 43 2.15 -4.19 -2.00
N ILE A 44 1.40 -3.28 -1.38
CA ILE A 44 0.23 -2.64 -1.99
C ILE A 44 0.66 -1.79 -3.19
N LEU A 45 1.74 -1.04 -3.10
CA LEU A 45 2.26 -0.26 -4.24
C LEU A 45 2.61 -1.17 -5.42
N ILE A 46 3.32 -2.27 -5.16
CA ILE A 46 3.64 -3.28 -6.19
C ILE A 46 2.34 -3.79 -6.82
N TYR A 47 1.35 -4.17 -6.01
CA TYR A 47 0.04 -4.59 -6.49
C TYR A 47 -0.61 -3.53 -7.39
N MET A 48 -0.64 -2.27 -6.96
CA MET A 48 -1.28 -1.17 -7.69
C MET A 48 -0.59 -0.91 -9.03
N ILE A 49 0.75 -0.93 -9.07
CA ILE A 49 1.51 -0.74 -10.32
C ILE A 49 1.26 -1.89 -11.30
N VAL A 50 1.15 -3.11 -10.81
CA VAL A 50 0.95 -4.31 -11.64
C VAL A 50 -0.49 -4.45 -12.12
N PHE A 51 -1.49 -4.27 -11.24
CA PHE A 51 -2.89 -4.61 -11.51
C PHE A 51 -3.85 -3.41 -11.53
N GLY A 52 -3.43 -2.26 -11.00
CA GLY A 52 -4.28 -1.08 -10.83
C GLY A 52 -5.04 -1.05 -9.50
N HIS A 53 -5.92 -0.05 -9.36
CA HIS A 53 -6.68 0.24 -8.15
C HIS A 53 -7.69 -0.85 -7.74
N GLY A 54 -8.32 -1.47 -8.74
CA GLY A 54 -9.39 -2.43 -8.53
C GLY A 54 -8.89 -3.85 -8.26
N LEU A 55 -9.81 -4.81 -8.32
CA LEU A 55 -9.49 -6.25 -8.28
C LEU A 55 -8.53 -6.64 -9.42
N PRO A 56 -7.70 -7.69 -9.22
CA PRO A 56 -6.75 -8.13 -10.24
C PRO A 56 -7.51 -8.55 -11.50
N GLY A 57 -7.24 -7.86 -12.61
CA GLY A 57 -7.87 -8.13 -13.89
C GLY A 57 -6.86 -8.27 -15.02
N LYS A 58 -6.21 -7.17 -15.38
CA LYS A 58 -5.18 -7.13 -16.43
C LYS A 58 -3.90 -6.55 -15.85
N VAL A 59 -2.76 -7.09 -16.28
CA VAL A 59 -1.45 -6.54 -15.96
C VAL A 59 -1.25 -5.23 -16.70
N ASN A 60 -0.59 -4.28 -16.06
CA ASN A 60 -0.16 -3.02 -16.64
C ASN A 60 0.68 -3.24 -17.89
N ARG A 61 0.18 -2.77 -19.03
CA ARG A 61 0.87 -2.91 -20.32
C ARG A 61 2.02 -1.93 -20.48
N ASP A 62 2.04 -0.84 -19.73
CA ASP A 62 3.10 0.17 -19.76
C ASP A 62 4.26 -0.18 -18.81
N LEU A 63 4.21 -1.35 -18.17
CA LEU A 63 5.26 -1.86 -17.28
C LEU A 63 6.37 -2.62 -18.04
N PHE A 64 6.11 -3.05 -19.28
CA PHE A 64 7.01 -3.83 -20.13
C PHE A 64 7.01 -3.29 -21.56
#